data_AF-A0A1G0V7C7-F1
#
_entry.id   AF-A0A1G0V7C7-F1
#
_cell.length_a   1.000
_cell.length_b   1.000
_cell.length_c   1.000
_cell.angle_alpha   90.00
_cell.angle_beta   90.00
_cell.angle_gamma   90.00
#
_symmetry.space_group_name_H-M   'P 1'
#
loop_
_entity.id
_entity.type
_entity.pdbx_description
1 polymer ?
#
loop_
_entity_poly.entity_id
_entity_poly.type
_entity_poly.pdbx_seq_one_letter_code
_entity_poly.pdbx_strand_id
1 'polypeptide(L)'
;MKYISYLIILFTLRGGMLYAQDDLQIGSSFDQFRQAQGAFFDYSDPESVNIKVSVWGFVKFPGKYVIPYYSNAYDLLSYAGGPTENANLEDIRIFREGEDSVQTFINLDYDDFLWNKKLTSHKRAPKVITGDILLVPGEDRLYFRDYFTLTLSVVSVLISLAILVINIVD
;
A
#
# COMPACT_ATOMS: atom_id res chain seq x y z
N MET A 1 51.09 -44.17 20.89
CA MET A 1 51.11 -42.80 20.31
C MET A 1 50.30 -42.63 19.01
N LYS A 2 50.05 -43.67 18.19
CA LYS A 2 49.28 -43.57 16.93
C LYS A 2 47.77 -43.26 17.08
N TYR A 3 47.18 -43.52 18.24
CA TYR A 3 45.75 -43.26 18.48
C TYR A 3 45.45 -41.80 18.84
N ILE A 4 46.44 -41.07 19.39
CA ILE A 4 46.29 -39.64 19.76
C ILE A 4 46.26 -38.75 18.51
N SER A 5 47.02 -39.09 17.47
CA SER A 5 46.97 -38.36 16.19
C SER A 5 45.63 -38.51 15.47
N TYR A 6 44.98 -39.68 15.59
CA TYR A 6 43.64 -39.89 15.01
C TYR A 6 42.55 -39.08 15.72
N LEU A 7 42.70 -38.88 17.03
CA LEU A 7 41.75 -38.13 17.84
C LEU A 7 41.83 -36.61 17.55
N ILE A 8 43.04 -36.10 17.28
CA ILE A 8 43.25 -34.70 16.86
C ILE A 8 42.69 -34.45 15.46
N ILE A 9 42.87 -35.38 14.51
CA ILE A 9 42.33 -35.28 13.15
C ILE A 9 40.78 -35.30 13.15
N LEU A 10 40.17 -36.12 14.02
CA LEU A 10 38.72 -36.16 14.22
C LEU A 10 38.17 -34.86 14.85
N PHE A 11 38.98 -34.18 15.67
CA PHE A 11 38.59 -32.91 16.27
C PHE A 11 38.73 -31.73 15.29
N THR A 12 39.76 -31.73 14.44
CA THR A 12 39.93 -30.70 13.39
C THR A 12 38.93 -30.86 12.24
N LEU A 13 38.46 -32.07 11.93
CA LEU A 13 37.40 -32.29 10.95
C LEU A 13 36.00 -31.88 11.44
N ARG A 14 35.80 -31.72 12.76
CA ARG A 14 34.53 -31.22 13.34
C ARG A 14 34.50 -29.71 13.61
N GLY A 15 35.63 -29.01 13.52
CA GLY A 15 35.75 -27.61 13.93
C GLY A 15 35.51 -26.56 12.85
N GLY A 16 35.17 -26.95 11.62
CA GLY A 16 35.14 -26.03 10.46
C GLY A 16 33.80 -25.37 10.12
N MET A 17 32.74 -25.54 10.91
CA MET A 17 31.41 -25.00 10.54
C MET A 17 30.73 -24.32 11.73
N LEU A 18 31.31 -23.23 12.22
CA LEU A 18 30.57 -22.23 12.98
C LEU A 18 31.01 -20.84 12.52
N TYR A 19 30.02 -19.99 12.26
CA TYR A 19 30.06 -18.58 11.86
C TYR A 19 30.12 -18.30 10.35
N ALA A 20 28.99 -18.55 9.69
CA ALA A 20 28.29 -17.49 8.98
C ALA A 20 26.79 -17.74 9.18
N GLN A 21 26.15 -16.95 10.05
CA GLN A 21 24.73 -16.69 9.86
C GLN A 21 24.67 -15.88 8.56
N ASP A 22 24.47 -16.57 7.44
CA ASP A 22 23.87 -15.88 6.31
C ASP A 22 22.47 -15.53 6.81
N ASP A 23 22.18 -14.23 6.94
CA ASP A 23 20.81 -13.73 7.05
C ASP A 23 20.09 -13.99 5.71
N LEU A 24 19.88 -15.28 5.43
CA LEU A 24 19.07 -15.78 4.34
C LEU A 24 17.62 -15.57 4.78
N GLN A 25 17.09 -14.42 4.37
CA GLN A 25 15.66 -14.15 4.43
C GLN A 25 14.94 -15.19 3.57
N ILE A 26 14.39 -16.23 4.21
CA ILE A 26 13.60 -17.26 3.55
C ILE A 26 12.28 -16.62 3.10
N GLY A 27 12.22 -16.22 1.82
CA GLY A 27 11.00 -15.62 1.28
C GLY A 27 11.11 -14.83 -0.02
N SER A 28 11.86 -15.30 -1.02
CA SER A 28 11.52 -15.04 -2.44
C SER A 28 12.34 -15.95 -3.34
N SER A 29 11.83 -17.15 -3.61
CA SER A 29 12.29 -17.91 -4.77
C SER A 29 12.03 -17.05 -6.01
N PHE A 30 13.09 -16.80 -6.78
CA PHE A 30 13.07 -16.09 -8.06
C PHE A 30 12.41 -16.95 -9.16
N ASP A 31 11.26 -17.58 -8.85
CA ASP A 31 10.44 -18.27 -9.84
C ASP A 31 9.41 -17.27 -10.39
N GLN A 32 9.78 -16.71 -11.53
CA GLN A 32 9.14 -15.61 -12.25
C GLN A 32 7.73 -15.94 -12.80
N PHE A 33 7.08 -17.02 -12.36
CA PHE A 33 5.75 -17.39 -12.81
C PHE A 33 4.87 -17.87 -11.65
N ARG A 34 3.96 -16.99 -11.23
CA ARG A 34 2.79 -17.24 -10.36
C ARG A 34 3.05 -17.36 -8.85
N GLN A 35 3.46 -16.27 -8.21
CA GLN A 35 3.08 -16.07 -6.81
C GLN A 35 1.68 -15.44 -6.74
N ALA A 36 0.67 -16.29 -6.54
CA ALA A 36 -0.58 -15.91 -5.89
C ALA A 36 -0.33 -15.82 -4.37
N GLN A 37 0.67 -15.04 -3.96
CA GLN A 37 1.07 -14.83 -2.58
C GLN A 37 1.13 -13.32 -2.39
N GLY A 38 0.47 -12.81 -1.34
CA GLY A 38 0.20 -11.38 -1.16
C GLY A 38 1.44 -10.52 -1.41
N ALA A 39 1.23 -9.37 -2.05
CA ALA A 39 2.30 -8.48 -2.47
C ALA A 39 3.15 -8.03 -1.25
N PHE A 40 4.44 -8.39 -1.27
CA PHE A 40 5.44 -8.02 -0.27
C PHE A 40 6.65 -7.43 -0.99
N PHE A 41 7.08 -6.24 -0.56
CA PHE A 41 8.17 -5.50 -1.16
C PHE A 41 9.20 -5.14 -0.10
N ASP A 42 10.48 -5.34 -0.42
CA ASP A 42 11.60 -5.03 0.48
C ASP A 42 12.42 -3.86 -0.07
N TYR A 43 12.35 -2.72 0.63
CA TYR A 43 13.13 -1.51 0.40
C TYR A 43 14.03 -1.22 1.61
N SER A 44 14.42 -2.25 2.37
CA SER A 44 15.23 -2.11 3.57
C SER A 44 16.59 -1.48 3.27
N ASP A 45 17.06 -0.69 4.22
CA ASP A 45 18.40 -0.14 4.24
C ASP A 45 19.22 -0.88 5.31
N PRO A 46 20.29 -1.62 4.94
CA PRO A 46 21.09 -2.40 5.88
C PRO A 46 21.83 -1.56 6.92
N GLU A 47 22.00 -0.26 6.68
CA GLU A 47 22.67 0.66 7.61
C GLU A 47 21.68 1.30 8.61
N SER A 48 20.39 0.98 8.52
CA SER A 48 19.35 1.61 9.33
C SER A 48 18.36 0.62 9.96
N VAL A 49 17.56 1.10 10.90
CA VAL A 49 16.46 0.33 11.48
C VAL A 49 15.32 0.26 10.46
N ASN A 50 14.91 -0.95 10.09
CA ASN A 50 13.82 -1.18 9.14
C ASN A 50 12.50 -1.48 9.85
N ILE A 51 11.41 -0.95 9.32
CA ILE A 51 10.04 -1.10 9.83
C ILE A 51 9.15 -1.77 8.78
N LYS A 52 8.11 -2.46 9.27
CA LYS A 52 7.11 -3.11 8.41
C LYS A 52 5.83 -2.28 8.41
N VAL A 53 5.36 -1.95 7.21
CA VAL A 53 4.18 -1.12 6.98
C VAL A 53 3.32 -1.74 5.87
N SER A 54 2.10 -1.28 5.71
CA SER A 54 1.21 -1.75 4.64
C SER A 54 0.68 -0.59 3.81
N VAL A 55 0.46 -0.81 2.51
CA VAL A 55 -0.16 0.15 1.58
C VAL A 55 -1.35 -0.49 0.91
N TRP A 56 -2.53 0.09 1.10
CA TRP A 56 -3.80 -0.46 0.66
C TRP A 56 -4.56 0.57 -0.18
N GLY A 57 -5.35 0.07 -1.13
CA GLY A 57 -6.24 0.89 -1.95
C GLY A 57 -5.69 1.20 -3.34
N PHE A 58 -5.98 2.40 -3.84
CA PHE A 58 -5.82 2.81 -5.24
C PHE A 58 -4.39 3.26 -5.56
N VAL A 59 -3.42 2.35 -5.36
CA VAL A 59 -2.01 2.50 -5.74
C VAL A 59 -1.61 1.46 -6.78
N LYS A 60 -0.51 1.70 -7.49
CA LYS A 60 -0.03 0.77 -8.53
C LYS A 60 0.30 -0.61 -7.97
N PHE A 61 0.93 -0.65 -6.81
CA PHE A 61 1.36 -1.89 -6.15
C PHE A 61 0.89 -1.91 -4.69
N PRO A 62 -0.36 -2.30 -4.38
CA PRO A 62 -0.79 -2.46 -2.99
C PRO A 62 -0.11 -3.67 -2.37
N GLY A 63 0.27 -3.60 -1.09
CA GLY A 63 1.01 -4.68 -0.44
C GLY A 63 1.63 -4.33 0.91
N LYS A 64 2.45 -5.23 1.44
CA LYS A 64 3.30 -5.01 2.62
C LYS A 64 4.68 -4.55 2.20
N TYR A 65 5.25 -3.62 2.95
CA TYR A 65 6.53 -3.01 2.65
C TYR A 65 7.45 -3.08 3.86
N VAL A 66 8.72 -3.39 3.62
CA VAL A 66 9.80 -3.18 4.59
C VAL A 66 10.57 -1.95 4.15
N ILE A 67 10.62 -0.92 5.00
CA ILE A 67 11.22 0.37 4.67
C ILE A 67 12.09 0.87 5.82
N PRO A 68 13.05 1.77 5.58
CA PRO A 68 13.83 2.40 6.62
C PRO A 68 12.97 3.26 7.55
N TYR A 69 13.30 3.32 8.84
CA TYR A 69 12.55 4.06 9.86
C TYR A 69 12.52 5.58 9.64
N TYR A 70 13.43 6.12 8.80
CA TYR A 70 13.42 7.53 8.42
C TYR A 70 12.41 7.86 7.30
N SER A 71 11.77 6.84 6.72
CA SER A 71 10.83 7.02 5.63
C SER A 71 9.57 7.77 6.06
N ASN A 72 9.06 8.59 5.16
CA ASN A 72 7.81 9.32 5.32
C ASN A 72 6.68 8.72 4.45
N ALA A 73 5.49 9.28 4.57
CA ALA A 73 4.33 8.78 3.84
C ALA A 73 4.42 8.92 2.31
N TYR A 74 5.08 9.97 1.82
CA TYR A 74 5.31 10.18 0.39
C TYR A 74 6.35 9.21 -0.17
N ASP A 75 7.36 8.85 0.62
CA ASP A 75 8.32 7.79 0.24
C ASP A 75 7.56 6.47 0.08
N LEU A 76 6.68 6.14 1.03
CA LEU A 76 5.85 4.94 0.98
C LEU A 76 4.90 4.92 -0.23
N LEU A 77 4.27 6.05 -0.54
CA LEU A 77 3.45 6.19 -1.75
C LEU A 77 4.29 6.02 -3.02
N SER A 78 5.53 6.51 -3.02
CA SER A 78 6.47 6.38 -4.13
C SER A 78 6.92 4.92 -4.31
N TYR A 79 7.24 4.21 -3.22
CA TYR A 79 7.54 2.78 -3.25
C TYR A 79 6.37 1.95 -3.79
N ALA A 80 5.14 2.36 -3.49
CA ALA A 80 3.93 1.76 -4.04
C ALA A 80 3.68 2.05 -5.53
N GLY A 81 4.59 2.79 -6.19
CA GLY A 81 4.49 3.15 -7.61
C GLY A 81 3.55 4.33 -7.87
N GLY A 82 3.19 5.08 -6.83
CA GLY A 82 2.28 6.22 -6.88
C GLY A 82 0.79 5.86 -6.83
N PRO A 83 -0.06 6.87 -6.66
CA PRO A 83 -1.51 6.72 -6.74
C PRO A 83 -1.93 6.39 -8.19
N THR A 84 -3.00 5.61 -8.32
CA THR A 84 -3.62 5.32 -9.63
C THR A 84 -4.51 6.49 -10.08
N GLU A 85 -4.92 6.48 -11.35
CA GLU A 85 -5.79 7.52 -11.93
C GLU A 85 -7.14 7.67 -11.22
N ASN A 86 -7.64 6.63 -10.53
CA ASN A 86 -8.91 6.68 -9.81
C ASN A 86 -8.72 6.89 -8.30
N ALA A 87 -7.54 7.35 -7.86
CA ALA A 87 -7.26 7.57 -6.44
C ALA A 87 -7.76 8.95 -5.99
N ASN A 88 -8.39 9.01 -4.81
CA ASN A 88 -8.73 10.28 -4.19
C ASN A 88 -7.50 10.86 -3.47
N LEU A 89 -6.85 11.83 -4.09
CA LEU A 89 -5.63 12.47 -3.59
C LEU A 89 -5.86 13.40 -2.39
N GLU A 90 -7.11 13.77 -2.11
CA GLU A 90 -7.48 14.66 -1.00
C GLU A 90 -7.66 13.91 0.33
N ASP A 91 -8.02 12.61 0.29
CA ASP A 91 -8.30 11.78 1.48
C ASP A 91 -7.30 10.62 1.65
N ILE A 92 -6.07 10.77 1.16
CA ILE A 92 -5.01 9.81 1.48
C ILE A 92 -4.76 9.88 3.00
N ARG A 93 -4.71 8.74 3.69
CA ARG A 93 -4.59 8.74 5.15
C ARG A 93 -3.76 7.60 5.70
N ILE A 94 -3.03 7.86 6.78
CA ILE A 94 -2.35 6.80 7.55
C ILE A 94 -3.29 6.34 8.64
N PHE A 95 -3.55 5.04 8.67
CA PHE A 95 -4.16 4.35 9.79
C PHE A 95 -3.06 3.83 10.72
N ARG A 96 -3.14 4.26 11.98
CA ARG A 96 -2.23 3.86 13.05
C ARG A 96 -3.02 3.28 14.21
N GLU A 97 -2.72 2.03 14.56
CA GLU A 97 -3.24 1.38 15.75
C GLU A 97 -2.34 1.73 16.94
N GLY A 98 -2.85 2.56 17.84
CA GLY A 98 -2.16 2.90 19.09
C GLY A 98 -2.20 1.74 20.10
N GLU A 99 -1.34 1.81 21.12
CA GLU A 99 -1.24 0.83 22.20
C GLU A 99 -2.58 0.63 22.94
N ASP A 100 -3.42 1.67 22.99
CA ASP A 100 -4.76 1.67 23.60
C ASP A 100 -5.90 1.37 22.59
N SER A 101 -5.61 0.75 21.44
CA SER A 101 -6.57 0.56 20.32
C SER A 101 -7.13 1.87 19.72
N VAL A 102 -6.49 3.00 20.01
CA VAL A 102 -6.88 4.30 19.46
C VAL A 102 -6.45 4.36 17.99
N GLN A 103 -7.42 4.48 17.10
CA GLN A 103 -7.22 4.60 15.67
C GLN A 103 -6.98 6.07 15.33
N THR A 104 -5.80 6.40 14.80
CA THR A 104 -5.50 7.75 14.31
C THR A 104 -5.51 7.74 12.79
N PHE A 105 -6.23 8.70 12.19
CA PHE A 105 -6.17 9.01 10.77
C PHE A 105 -5.35 10.28 10.57
N ILE A 106 -4.25 10.17 9.83
CA ILE A 106 -3.43 11.32 9.45
C ILE A 106 -3.67 11.60 7.97
N ASN A 107 -4.45 12.63 7.66
CA ASN A 107 -4.73 13.04 6.29
C ASN A 107 -3.50 13.63 5.61
N LEU A 108 -3.27 13.20 4.39
CA LEU A 108 -2.20 13.56 3.48
C LEU A 108 -2.84 14.31 2.33
N ASP A 109 -2.69 15.63 2.35
CA ASP A 109 -3.11 16.50 1.26
C ASP A 109 -2.05 16.44 0.16
N TYR A 110 -2.14 15.39 -0.65
CA TYR A 110 -1.18 15.13 -1.73
C TYR A 110 -1.41 16.07 -2.93
N ASP A 111 -2.65 16.50 -3.14
CA ASP A 111 -3.00 17.45 -4.20
C ASP A 111 -2.34 18.83 -3.96
N ASP A 112 -2.45 19.38 -2.75
CA ASP A 112 -1.76 20.63 -2.40
C ASP A 112 -0.23 20.50 -2.54
N PHE A 113 0.32 19.32 -2.25
CA PHE A 113 1.75 19.07 -2.45
C PHE A 113 2.18 19.10 -3.92
N LEU A 114 1.35 18.60 -4.84
CA LEU A 114 1.68 18.56 -6.27
C LEU A 114 1.48 19.89 -6.99
N TRP A 115 0.41 20.62 -6.66
CA TRP A 115 -0.02 21.77 -7.44
C TRP A 115 0.37 23.13 -6.85
N ASN A 116 0.69 23.19 -5.56
CA ASN A 116 1.01 24.45 -4.92
C ASN A 116 2.49 24.83 -5.10
N LYS A 117 2.73 26.02 -5.66
CA LYS A 117 4.09 26.56 -5.88
C LYS A 117 4.78 27.03 -4.60
N LYS A 118 4.05 27.13 -3.48
CA LYS A 118 4.59 27.51 -2.17
C LYS A 118 4.33 26.38 -1.19
N LEU A 119 5.35 25.56 -0.95
CA LEU A 119 5.39 24.69 0.21
C LEU A 119 5.34 25.57 1.45
N THR A 120 4.17 25.69 2.09
CA THR A 120 4.10 26.28 3.42
C THR A 120 4.95 25.41 4.33
N SER A 121 5.96 25.98 4.98
CA SER A 121 7.03 25.27 5.72
C SER A 121 6.57 24.34 6.85
N HIS A 122 5.26 24.18 7.05
CA HIS A 122 4.62 23.40 8.10
C HIS A 122 3.92 22.12 7.60
N LYS A 123 3.71 21.92 6.29
CA LYS A 123 3.19 20.65 5.75
C LYS A 123 4.35 19.72 5.37
N ARG A 124 5.07 19.22 6.37
CA ARG A 124 6.00 18.10 6.18
C ARG A 124 5.23 16.80 6.10
N ALA A 125 5.66 15.89 5.23
CA ALA A 125 5.12 14.54 5.16
C ALA A 125 5.19 13.89 6.56
N PRO A 126 4.09 13.33 7.07
CA PRO A 126 4.10 12.66 8.36
C PRO A 126 5.02 11.45 8.30
N LYS A 127 5.75 11.26 9.40
CA LYS A 127 6.62 10.11 9.58
C LYS A 127 5.80 8.85 9.79
N VAL A 128 6.20 7.79 9.10
CA VAL A 128 5.59 6.47 9.20
C VAL A 128 6.30 5.67 10.29
N ILE A 129 5.53 4.92 11.07
CA ILE A 129 6.05 4.01 12.11
C ILE A 129 5.66 2.57 11.81
N THR A 130 6.25 1.64 12.54
CA THR A 130 5.93 0.22 12.40
C THR A 130 4.45 -0.05 12.62
N GLY A 131 3.86 -0.90 11.78
CA GLY A 131 2.43 -1.23 11.86
C GLY A 131 1.48 -0.24 11.19
N ASP A 132 1.97 0.91 10.73
CA ASP A 132 1.14 1.87 9.99
C ASP A 132 0.61 1.25 8.68
N ILE A 133 -0.63 1.62 8.34
CA ILE A 133 -1.26 1.29 7.07
C ILE A 133 -1.55 2.59 6.32
N LEU A 134 -0.91 2.78 5.17
CA LEU A 134 -1.24 3.84 4.24
C LEU A 134 -2.49 3.43 3.44
N LEU A 135 -3.58 4.16 3.65
CA LEU A 135 -4.85 3.97 2.96
C LEU A 135 -4.97 5.01 1.85
N VAL A 136 -5.14 4.53 0.62
CA VAL A 136 -5.40 5.37 -0.55
C VAL A 136 -6.81 5.08 -1.06
N PRO A 137 -7.81 5.88 -0.67
CA PRO A 137 -9.18 5.69 -1.13
C PRO A 137 -9.29 5.95 -2.64
N GLY A 138 -10.35 5.42 -3.24
CA GLY A 138 -10.70 5.75 -4.62
C GLY A 138 -11.49 7.05 -4.66
N GLU A 139 -11.48 7.71 -5.81
CA GLU A 139 -12.42 8.80 -6.08
C GLU A 139 -13.85 8.33 -5.84
N ASP A 140 -14.67 9.20 -5.25
CA ASP A 140 -16.09 8.94 -5.12
C ASP A 140 -16.63 8.66 -6.52
N ARG A 141 -17.19 7.46 -6.69
CA ARG A 141 -17.93 7.15 -7.92
C ARG A 141 -19.11 8.07 -7.95
N LEU A 142 -18.97 9.19 -8.66
CA LEU A 142 -20.06 10.10 -8.93
C LEU A 142 -21.05 9.35 -9.82
N TYR A 143 -21.97 8.62 -9.19
CA TYR A 143 -23.11 7.94 -9.80
C TYR A 143 -24.06 8.90 -10.53
N PHE A 144 -23.69 10.19 -10.64
CA PHE A 144 -24.42 11.20 -11.39
C PHE A 144 -24.85 10.69 -12.76
N ARG A 145 -23.98 10.00 -13.51
CA ARG A 145 -24.35 9.41 -14.82
C ARG A 145 -25.38 8.30 -14.71
N ASP A 146 -25.27 7.43 -13.71
CA ASP A 146 -26.18 6.30 -13.50
C ASP A 146 -27.57 6.79 -13.05
N TYR A 147 -27.61 7.71 -12.09
CA TYR A 147 -28.86 8.33 -11.63
C TYR A 147 -29.52 9.19 -12.71
N PHE A 148 -28.74 9.93 -13.48
CA PHE A 148 -29.25 10.75 -14.57
C PHE A 148 -29.89 9.91 -15.67
N THR A 149 -29.25 8.80 -16.06
CA THR A 149 -29.78 7.88 -17.07
C THR A 149 -31.09 7.22 -16.58
N LEU A 150 -31.13 6.79 -15.31
CA LEU A 150 -32.32 6.18 -14.72
C LEU A 150 -33.47 7.19 -14.65
N THR A 151 -33.19 8.43 -14.24
CA THR A 151 -34.18 9.51 -14.19
C THR A 151 -34.71 9.84 -15.58
N LEU A 152 -33.83 9.96 -16.59
CA LEU A 152 -34.25 10.18 -17.97
C LEU A 152 -35.15 9.06 -18.50
N SER A 153 -34.84 7.80 -18.18
CA SER A 153 -35.68 6.67 -18.60
C SER A 153 -37.08 6.71 -18.00
N VAL A 154 -37.20 6.99 -16.70
CA VAL A 154 -38.49 7.13 -16.02
C VAL A 154 -39.27 8.30 -16.59
N VAL A 155 -38.62 9.45 -16.79
CA VAL A 155 -39.23 10.64 -17.40
C VAL A 155 -39.70 10.34 -18.83
N SER A 156 -38.93 9.62 -19.65
CA SER A 156 -39.33 9.31 -21.03
C SER A 156 -40.54 8.38 -21.09
N VAL A 157 -40.63 7.41 -20.17
CA VAL A 157 -41.78 6.51 -20.06
C VAL A 157 -43.03 7.30 -19.67
N LEU A 158 -42.92 8.19 -18.67
CA LEU A 158 -44.03 9.05 -18.25
C LEU A 158 -44.51 9.98 -19.36
N ILE A 159 -43.59 10.61 -20.10
CA ILE A 159 -43.91 11.46 -21.25
C ILE A 159 -44.62 10.64 -22.34
N SER A 160 -44.11 9.45 -22.67
CA SER A 160 -44.71 8.57 -23.68
C SER A 160 -46.13 8.16 -23.29
N LEU A 161 -46.35 7.86 -22.01
CA LEU A 161 -47.67 7.47 -21.49
C LEU A 161 -48.63 8.65 -21.46
N ALA A 162 -48.15 9.87 -21.15
CA ALA A 162 -48.95 11.09 -21.23
C ALA A 162 -49.39 11.39 -22.69
N ILE A 163 -48.47 11.27 -23.65
CA ILE A 163 -48.78 11.44 -25.08
C ILE A 163 -49.83 10.41 -25.54
N LEU A 164 -49.69 9.16 -25.09
CA LEU A 164 -50.65 8.10 -25.40
C LEU A 164 -52.05 8.44 -24.88
N VAL A 165 -52.17 8.90 -23.63
CA VAL A 165 -53.46 9.27 -23.03
C VAL A 165 -54.10 10.43 -23.79
N ILE A 166 -53.32 11.47 -24.13
CA ILE A 166 -53.82 12.61 -24.91
C ILE A 166 -54.42 12.15 -26.24
N ASN A 167 -53.69 11.31 -26.99
CA ASN A 167 -54.13 10.81 -28.30
C ASN A 167 -55.34 9.84 -28.25
N ILE A 168 -55.66 9.29 -27.08
CA ILE A 168 -56.86 8.45 -26.90
C ILE A 168 -58.08 9.31 -26.52
N VAL A 169 -57.84 10.43 -25.83
CA VAL A 169 -58.90 11.32 -25.33
C VAL A 169 -59.34 12.35 -26.37
N ASP A 170 -58.43 12.79 -27.24
CA ASP A 170 -58.72 13.61 -28.43
C ASP A 170 -59.27 12.77 -29.60
#